data_AF-A0AA39LPN7-F1
#
_entry.id   AF-A0AA39LPN7-F1
#
_cell.length_a   1.000
_cell.length_b   1.000
_cell.length_c   1.000
_cell.angle_alpha   90.00
_cell.angle_beta   90.00
_cell.angle_gamma   90.00
#
_symmetry.space_group_name_H-M   'P 1'
#
loop_
_entity.id
_entity.type
_entity.pdbx_description
1 polymer ?
#
loop_
_entity_poly.entity_id
_entity_poly.type
_entity_poly.pdbx_seq_one_letter_code
_entity_poly.pdbx_strand_id
1 'polypeptide(L)'
;MRLDLSFLLASALLPLLCHSFACLDGKGAIHSWWLIRQIPEVSEPAVYRLGADLRKGTYFFLTEGNQNPTRFHPTKIQSQRNNPLMGTLWPFFGNGSEEHSEDTFLVTYNDRGFPQNDSGVSRGFVMYSQKARRGVWIIHSAEEFPNLFEEDGEFFMDSVIPPSMLRKGQTFLCLSFLEHELPKMVEILRTTKPAIVYSHVGDSVEEFLFLKEGSIGEENRETSSGTVSRFQIADGSVFDVFLKSGGERFDVYSNFVAPFYETDLVVQSSVLQPEFVDNVKLSMDGCEGQYKVTNVTTTAVSSLIFWIFVTS
;
A
#
# COMPACT_ATOMS: atom_id res chain seq x y z
N MET A 1 26.56 23.62 58.11
CA MET A 1 25.22 23.37 57.55
C MET A 1 25.34 23.49 56.05
N ARG A 2 25.38 22.36 55.33
CA ARG A 2 25.46 22.32 53.85
C ARG A 2 24.11 22.73 53.30
N LEU A 3 24.08 23.62 52.31
CA LEU A 3 22.91 23.88 51.48
C LEU A 3 23.34 23.71 50.01
N ASP A 4 22.59 22.85 49.35
CA ASP A 4 22.91 22.18 48.09
C ASP A 4 22.80 23.07 46.86
N LEU A 5 23.71 22.77 45.94
CA LEU A 5 23.74 23.16 44.53
C LEU A 5 22.80 22.20 43.78
N SER A 6 21.66 22.65 43.23
CA SER A 6 21.02 22.06 42.03
C SER A 6 19.65 22.67 41.73
N PHE A 7 19.64 23.86 41.12
CA PHE A 7 18.57 24.25 40.20
C PHE A 7 19.12 24.13 38.78
N LEU A 8 19.17 22.89 38.27
CA LEU A 8 19.20 22.66 36.83
C LEU A 8 17.75 22.43 36.41
N LEU A 9 17.16 23.47 35.82
CA LEU A 9 15.97 23.36 34.99
C LEU A 9 16.27 22.32 33.90
N ALA A 10 15.83 21.08 34.11
CA ALA A 10 15.59 20.17 33.02
C ALA A 10 14.43 20.76 32.22
N SER A 11 14.73 21.61 31.24
CA SER A 11 13.81 21.87 30.16
C SER A 11 13.51 20.52 29.53
N ALA A 12 12.34 19.98 29.84
CA ALA A 12 11.76 18.91 29.06
C ALA A 12 11.68 19.46 27.62
N LEU A 13 12.66 19.08 26.80
CA LEU A 13 12.48 18.93 25.37
C LEU A 13 11.30 17.96 25.25
N LEU A 14 10.07 18.51 25.22
CA LEU A 14 9.02 17.84 24.48
C LEU A 14 9.65 17.62 23.10
N PRO A 15 9.87 16.38 22.65
CA PRO A 15 10.15 16.21 21.24
C PRO A 15 8.97 16.88 20.54
N LEU A 16 9.25 17.91 19.74
CA LEU A 16 8.28 18.34 18.74
C LEU A 16 7.78 17.04 18.12
N LEU A 17 6.46 16.84 18.12
CA LEU A 17 5.80 15.83 17.30
C LEU A 17 6.19 16.15 15.86
N CYS A 18 7.39 15.73 15.46
CA CYS A 18 7.76 15.61 14.07
C CYS A 18 6.84 14.52 13.59
N HIS A 19 5.73 14.91 12.97
CA HIS A 19 4.86 14.02 12.23
C HIS A 19 5.80 13.24 11.29
N SER A 20 6.06 11.99 11.63
CA SER A 20 7.03 11.22 10.88
C SER A 20 6.35 10.76 9.60
N PHE A 21 6.86 11.23 8.46
CA PHE A 21 6.53 10.70 7.13
C PHE A 21 7.12 9.28 7.02
N ALA A 22 6.47 8.32 7.66
CA ALA A 22 6.88 6.93 7.78
C ALA A 22 5.65 6.03 7.98
N CYS A 23 5.83 4.74 7.76
CA CYS A 23 4.86 3.72 8.15
C CYS A 23 4.67 3.73 9.66
N LEU A 24 3.45 4.01 10.10
CA LEU A 24 3.08 4.11 11.50
C LEU A 24 2.17 2.96 11.92
N ASP A 25 2.33 2.47 13.14
CA ASP A 25 1.31 1.66 13.77
C ASP A 25 0.18 2.52 14.36
N GLY A 26 -0.83 1.87 14.93
CA GLY A 26 -1.96 2.57 15.55
C GLY A 26 -1.60 3.43 16.77
N LYS A 27 -0.41 3.26 17.36
CA LYS A 27 0.07 3.98 18.53
C LYS A 27 1.12 5.04 18.17
N GLY A 28 1.43 5.20 16.88
CA GLY A 28 2.44 6.13 16.38
C GLY A 28 3.87 5.60 16.43
N ALA A 29 4.08 4.29 16.63
CA ALA A 29 5.39 3.69 16.48
C ALA A 29 5.79 3.66 15.00
N ILE A 30 7.05 3.99 14.73
CA ILE A 30 7.61 4.05 13.37
C ILE A 30 8.09 2.66 12.96
N HIS A 31 7.77 2.29 11.73
CA HIS A 31 8.15 1.06 11.06
C HIS A 31 8.85 1.37 9.73
N SER A 32 9.82 0.54 9.35
CA SER A 32 10.40 0.56 8.00
C SER A 32 9.47 -0.08 6.99
N TRP A 33 8.72 -1.09 7.42
CA TRP A 33 7.59 -1.63 6.66
C TRP A 33 6.56 -2.26 7.60
N TRP A 34 5.30 -2.28 7.16
CA TRP A 34 4.30 -3.13 7.77
C TRP A 34 3.36 -3.73 6.72
N LEU A 35 2.74 -4.85 7.08
CA LEU A 35 1.78 -5.55 6.24
C LEU A 35 0.50 -5.85 7.04
N ILE A 36 -0.63 -5.40 6.51
CA ILE A 36 -1.96 -5.76 6.99
C ILE A 36 -2.52 -6.85 6.09
N ARG A 37 -2.92 -7.97 6.70
CA ARG A 37 -3.68 -9.03 6.03
C ARG A 37 -5.08 -9.14 6.64
N GLN A 38 -6.05 -8.51 5.98
CA GLN A 38 -7.45 -8.56 6.36
C GLN A 38 -8.10 -9.86 5.87
N ILE A 39 -8.86 -10.51 6.74
CA ILE A 39 -9.66 -11.68 6.38
C ILE A 39 -11.00 -11.26 5.76
N PRO A 40 -11.58 -12.05 4.84
CA PRO A 40 -12.91 -11.79 4.31
C PRO A 40 -13.98 -11.86 5.39
N GLU A 41 -15.16 -11.30 5.09
CA GLU A 41 -16.35 -11.50 5.93
C GLU A 41 -16.67 -12.99 6.01
N VAL A 42 -16.76 -13.51 7.24
CA VAL A 42 -17.09 -14.92 7.51
C VAL A 42 -18.57 -15.01 7.89
N SER A 43 -19.28 -16.00 7.35
CA SER A 43 -20.69 -16.21 7.66
C SER A 43 -20.94 -16.57 9.13
N GLU A 44 -22.08 -16.15 9.67
CA GLU A 44 -22.48 -16.36 11.08
C GLU A 44 -22.29 -17.81 11.59
N PRO A 45 -22.64 -18.88 10.83
CA PRO A 45 -22.42 -20.26 11.28
C PRO A 45 -20.94 -20.61 11.51
N ALA A 46 -20.04 -19.98 10.76
CA ALA A 46 -18.59 -20.17 10.92
C ALA A 46 -18.02 -19.28 12.05
N VAL A 47 -18.59 -18.10 12.30
CA VAL A 47 -18.24 -17.24 13.46
C VAL A 47 -18.52 -17.96 14.77
N TYR A 48 -19.65 -18.67 14.89
CA TYR A 48 -19.98 -19.44 16.10
C TYR A 48 -18.97 -20.58 16.38
N ARG A 49 -18.37 -21.17 15.34
CA ARG A 49 -17.39 -22.25 15.47
C ARG A 49 -15.96 -21.78 15.73
N LEU A 50 -15.59 -20.63 15.18
CA LEU A 50 -14.22 -20.11 15.22
C LEU A 50 -14.00 -19.02 16.29
N GLY A 51 -15.08 -18.58 16.95
CA GLY A 51 -15.08 -17.57 18.01
C GLY A 51 -15.58 -16.21 17.51
N ALA A 52 -16.24 -15.47 18.41
CA ALA A 52 -16.96 -14.21 18.15
C ALA A 52 -16.10 -13.04 17.63
N ASP A 53 -14.78 -13.23 17.47
CA ASP A 53 -13.83 -12.18 17.08
C ASP A 53 -13.51 -12.15 15.57
N LEU A 54 -13.99 -13.13 14.78
CA LEU A 54 -13.86 -13.14 13.30
C LEU A 54 -14.90 -12.24 12.60
N ARG A 55 -15.14 -11.04 13.14
CA ARG A 55 -16.09 -10.07 12.56
C ARG A 55 -15.45 -9.27 11.43
N LYS A 56 -16.27 -8.54 10.67
CA LYS A 56 -15.85 -7.60 9.61
C LYS A 56 -14.64 -6.76 10.02
N GLY A 57 -13.65 -6.70 9.13
CA GLY A 57 -12.45 -5.90 9.31
C GLY A 57 -11.44 -6.48 10.31
N THR A 58 -11.47 -7.78 10.56
CA THR A 58 -10.43 -8.46 11.33
C THR A 58 -9.19 -8.66 10.46
N TYR A 59 -7.99 -8.48 11.03
CA TYR A 59 -6.74 -8.58 10.28
C TYR A 59 -5.56 -9.03 11.15
N PHE A 60 -4.54 -9.57 10.48
CA PHE A 60 -3.19 -9.71 11.02
C PHE A 60 -2.37 -8.47 10.69
N PHE A 61 -1.50 -8.08 11.62
CA PHE A 61 -0.54 -6.99 11.45
C PHE A 61 0.87 -7.56 11.56
N LEU A 62 1.62 -7.47 10.48
CA LEU A 62 2.98 -7.94 10.35
C LEU A 62 3.90 -6.74 10.26
N THR A 63 5.07 -6.84 10.86
CA THR A 63 6.09 -5.80 10.84
C THR A 63 7.47 -6.45 10.72
N GLU A 64 8.51 -5.63 10.53
CA GLU A 64 9.89 -6.09 10.58
C GLU A 64 10.23 -6.85 11.88
N GLY A 65 9.61 -6.45 13.00
CA GLY A 65 9.80 -7.08 14.31
C GLY A 65 8.86 -8.24 14.64
N ASN A 66 7.79 -8.45 13.86
CA ASN A 66 6.83 -9.53 14.06
C ASN A 66 6.22 -9.98 12.73
N GLN A 67 6.89 -10.92 12.07
CA GLN A 67 6.51 -11.40 10.74
C GLN A 67 5.50 -12.55 10.77
N ASN A 68 5.29 -13.21 11.92
CA ASN A 68 4.40 -14.37 12.07
C ASN A 68 3.42 -14.17 13.24
N PRO A 69 2.52 -13.18 13.16
CA PRO A 69 1.59 -12.88 14.24
C PRO A 69 0.64 -14.06 14.49
N THR A 70 0.59 -14.56 15.71
CA THR A 70 -0.31 -15.66 16.11
C THR A 70 -1.69 -15.19 16.55
N ARG A 71 -1.93 -13.88 16.55
CA ARG A 71 -3.17 -13.25 17.01
C ARG A 71 -3.57 -12.14 16.05
N PHE A 72 -4.88 -11.92 15.94
CA PHE A 72 -5.42 -10.76 15.25
C PHE A 72 -5.05 -9.47 15.95
N HIS A 73 -5.01 -8.39 15.18
CA HIS A 73 -4.89 -7.07 15.75
C HIS A 73 -6.13 -6.76 16.60
N PRO A 74 -5.99 -6.13 17.79
CA PRO A 74 -7.10 -5.90 18.71
C PRO A 74 -8.14 -4.89 18.21
N THR A 75 -7.82 -4.11 17.18
CA THR A 75 -8.74 -3.17 16.53
C THR A 75 -9.19 -3.69 15.17
N LYS A 76 -10.28 -3.15 14.66
CA LYS A 76 -10.78 -3.49 13.32
C LYS A 76 -10.21 -2.52 12.29
N ILE A 77 -10.14 -2.96 11.03
CA ILE A 77 -9.51 -2.17 9.96
C ILE A 77 -10.23 -0.83 9.78
N GLN A 78 -11.55 -0.80 9.99
CA GLN A 78 -12.39 0.41 9.92
C GLN A 78 -12.30 1.34 11.13
N SER A 79 -11.52 0.97 12.16
CA SER A 79 -11.32 1.83 13.32
C SER A 79 -10.45 3.02 12.95
N GLN A 80 -10.97 4.24 13.17
CA GLN A 80 -10.27 5.51 12.90
C GLN A 80 -9.06 5.78 13.80
N ARG A 81 -8.90 5.00 14.89
CA ARG A 81 -7.82 5.14 15.87
C ARG A 81 -7.22 3.79 16.16
N ASN A 82 -5.97 3.78 16.65
CA ASN A 82 -5.27 2.55 17.03
C ASN A 82 -5.26 1.52 15.90
N ASN A 83 -5.12 2.00 14.67
CA ASN A 83 -5.11 1.22 13.44
C ASN A 83 -3.88 1.63 12.62
N PRO A 84 -3.03 0.71 12.15
CA PRO A 84 -1.79 1.06 11.43
C PRO A 84 -2.02 1.79 10.08
N LEU A 85 -3.05 1.39 9.32
CA LEU A 85 -3.42 2.10 8.09
C LEU A 85 -3.80 3.55 8.41
N MET A 86 -4.64 3.75 9.44
CA MET A 86 -5.05 5.11 9.84
C MET A 86 -3.91 5.87 10.49
N GLY A 87 -3.07 5.23 11.30
CA GLY A 87 -1.90 5.84 11.90
C GLY A 87 -0.95 6.40 10.84
N THR A 88 -0.81 5.68 9.72
CA THR A 88 0.04 6.10 8.59
C THR A 88 -0.61 7.18 7.73
N LEU A 89 -1.92 7.10 7.48
CA LEU A 89 -2.64 8.07 6.64
C LEU A 89 -3.03 9.35 7.39
N TRP A 90 -3.20 9.29 8.71
CA TRP A 90 -3.68 10.42 9.51
C TRP A 90 -2.81 11.68 9.43
N PRO A 91 -1.47 11.60 9.41
CA PRO A 91 -0.63 12.78 9.20
C PRO A 91 -0.92 13.53 7.90
N PHE A 92 -1.52 12.83 6.91
CA PHE A 92 -1.79 13.33 5.58
C PHE A 92 -3.24 13.75 5.38
N PHE A 93 -4.21 13.04 5.96
CA PHE A 93 -5.64 13.27 5.71
C PHE A 93 -6.45 13.66 6.97
N GLY A 94 -5.80 13.77 8.12
CA GLY A 94 -6.45 14.15 9.38
C GLY A 94 -6.72 15.65 9.47
N ASN A 95 -7.71 16.06 10.27
CA ASN A 95 -8.01 17.47 10.46
C ASN A 95 -6.79 18.21 11.08
N GLY A 96 -6.20 19.16 10.35
CA GLY A 96 -4.92 19.81 10.68
C GLY A 96 -3.66 19.09 10.17
N SER A 97 -3.80 18.21 9.17
CA SER A 97 -2.71 17.54 8.46
C SER A 97 -1.81 18.54 7.72
N GLU A 98 -0.56 18.14 7.47
CA GLU A 98 0.34 18.86 6.56
C GLU A 98 -0.03 18.62 5.08
N GLU A 99 -1.26 18.19 4.78
CA GLU A 99 -1.75 17.84 3.44
C GLU A 99 -1.45 18.90 2.39
N HIS A 100 -1.46 20.18 2.82
CA HIS A 100 -1.23 21.33 1.97
C HIS A 100 0.09 22.06 2.28
N SER A 101 1.04 21.38 2.89
CA SER A 101 2.38 21.95 3.06
C SER A 101 3.03 22.13 1.70
N GLU A 102 3.65 23.30 1.51
CA GLU A 102 4.49 23.63 0.34
C GLU A 102 5.61 22.59 0.13
N ASP A 103 6.05 21.90 1.20
CA ASP A 103 7.17 20.95 1.17
C ASP A 103 6.75 19.48 0.94
N THR A 104 5.49 19.23 0.58
CA THR A 104 4.94 17.86 0.50
C THR A 104 4.29 17.57 -0.84
N PHE A 105 4.33 16.29 -1.23
CA PHE A 105 3.42 15.76 -2.24
C PHE A 105 2.72 14.51 -1.71
N LEU A 106 1.50 14.34 -2.19
CA LEU A 106 0.63 13.20 -1.91
C LEU A 106 -0.03 12.81 -3.23
N VAL A 107 0.01 11.53 -3.56
CA VAL A 107 -0.64 10.97 -4.74
C VAL A 107 -1.39 9.72 -4.29
N THR A 108 -2.68 9.64 -4.59
CA THR A 108 -3.43 8.38 -4.50
C THR A 108 -3.84 7.94 -5.89
N TYR A 109 -3.72 6.64 -6.13
CA TYR A 109 -3.98 6.04 -7.42
C TYR A 109 -4.80 4.76 -7.26
N ASN A 110 -5.72 4.52 -8.19
CA ASN A 110 -6.66 3.42 -8.15
C ASN A 110 -7.15 3.07 -9.57
N ASP A 111 -7.86 1.95 -9.76
CA ASP A 111 -8.41 1.51 -11.04
C ASP A 111 -9.70 2.25 -11.48
N ARG A 112 -10.14 3.25 -10.69
CA ARG A 112 -11.33 4.06 -10.96
C ARG A 112 -11.06 5.56 -11.11
N GLY A 113 -9.80 5.98 -11.22
CA GLY A 113 -9.45 7.37 -11.57
C GLY A 113 -9.89 7.73 -12.99
N PHE A 114 -9.57 8.95 -13.46
CA PHE A 114 -9.95 9.37 -14.81
C PHE A 114 -9.54 8.32 -15.85
N PRO A 115 -10.52 7.69 -16.55
CA PRO A 115 -10.24 6.51 -17.34
C PRO A 115 -9.38 6.90 -18.55
N GLN A 116 -8.11 6.52 -18.50
CA GLN A 116 -7.32 6.35 -19.70
C GLN A 116 -7.48 4.91 -20.18
N ASN A 117 -7.64 4.72 -21.48
CA ASN A 117 -7.90 3.41 -22.12
C ASN A 117 -6.79 2.36 -21.88
N ASP A 118 -5.68 2.72 -21.21
CA ASP A 118 -4.53 1.86 -20.89
C ASP A 118 -4.08 1.99 -19.40
N SER A 119 -4.96 2.45 -18.51
CA SER A 119 -4.61 2.65 -17.09
C SER A 119 -4.33 1.33 -16.36
N GLY A 120 -3.23 1.30 -15.61
CA GLY A 120 -2.87 0.18 -14.76
C GLY A 120 -3.85 0.04 -13.59
N VAL A 121 -4.09 -1.20 -13.16
CA VAL A 121 -5.03 -1.55 -12.09
C VAL A 121 -4.38 -1.59 -10.70
N SER A 122 -3.14 -1.10 -10.58
CA SER A 122 -2.47 -0.96 -9.29
C SER A 122 -3.14 0.13 -8.45
N ARG A 123 -3.12 -0.03 -7.13
CA ARG A 123 -3.78 0.88 -6.18
C ARG A 123 -2.86 1.22 -5.03
N GLY A 124 -2.86 2.46 -4.58
CA GLY A 124 -1.95 2.88 -3.52
C GLY A 124 -1.84 4.38 -3.27
N PHE A 125 -0.95 4.70 -2.36
CA PHE A 125 -0.61 6.06 -1.92
C PHE A 125 0.90 6.24 -2.01
N VAL A 126 1.35 7.36 -2.57
CA VAL A 126 2.72 7.84 -2.42
C VAL A 126 2.67 9.18 -1.72
N MET A 127 3.44 9.29 -0.65
CA MET A 127 3.47 10.45 0.22
C MET A 127 4.92 10.81 0.52
N TYR A 128 5.27 12.08 0.44
CA TYR A 128 6.64 12.53 0.65
C TYR A 128 6.69 13.91 1.30
N SER A 129 7.72 14.12 2.12
CA SER A 129 8.09 15.42 2.67
C SER A 129 9.54 15.74 2.35
N GLN A 130 9.74 16.88 1.68
CA GLN A 130 11.07 17.44 1.41
C GLN A 130 11.78 17.82 2.70
N LYS A 131 11.04 18.41 3.66
CA LYS A 131 11.55 18.75 4.99
C LYS A 131 12.05 17.54 5.77
N ALA A 132 11.32 16.42 5.71
CA ALA A 132 11.71 15.18 6.39
C ALA A 132 12.67 14.29 5.58
N ARG A 133 12.88 14.62 4.29
CA ARG A 133 13.68 13.87 3.29
C ARG A 133 13.33 12.38 3.22
N ARG A 134 12.04 12.08 3.35
CA ARG A 134 11.50 10.71 3.42
C ARG A 134 10.04 10.66 3.00
N GLY A 135 9.58 9.47 2.67
CA GLY A 135 8.21 9.24 2.26
C GLY A 135 7.72 7.85 2.61
N VAL A 136 6.47 7.62 2.23
CA VAL A 136 5.73 6.38 2.44
C VAL A 136 5.09 5.97 1.14
N TRP A 137 5.20 4.68 0.83
CA TRP A 137 4.48 4.03 -0.26
C TRP A 137 3.55 2.96 0.32
N ILE A 138 2.24 3.15 0.14
CA ILE A 138 1.23 2.14 0.51
C ILE A 138 0.72 1.49 -0.77
N ILE A 139 0.83 0.18 -0.87
CA ILE A 139 0.25 -0.64 -1.94
C ILE A 139 -0.91 -1.45 -1.35
N HIS A 140 -2.05 -1.50 -2.05
CA HIS A 140 -3.19 -2.28 -1.56
C HIS A 140 -4.01 -2.97 -2.66
N SER A 141 -4.82 -3.94 -2.23
CA SER A 141 -5.80 -4.63 -3.08
C SER A 141 -7.24 -4.12 -2.89
N ALA A 142 -7.46 -3.20 -1.95
CA ALA A 142 -8.80 -2.69 -1.64
C ALA A 142 -9.43 -1.92 -2.82
N GLU A 143 -10.56 -2.42 -3.30
CA GLU A 143 -11.43 -1.74 -4.27
C GLU A 143 -12.09 -0.52 -3.62
N GLU A 144 -12.31 0.55 -4.40
CA GLU A 144 -13.02 1.77 -3.96
C GLU A 144 -12.33 2.55 -2.82
N PHE A 145 -11.09 2.21 -2.50
CA PHE A 145 -10.29 2.86 -1.48
C PHE A 145 -9.19 3.74 -2.11
N PRO A 146 -8.94 4.96 -1.61
CA PRO A 146 -9.77 5.71 -0.66
C PRO A 146 -11.09 6.15 -1.27
N ASN A 147 -12.14 6.25 -0.44
CA ASN A 147 -13.35 6.96 -0.81
C ASN A 147 -13.11 8.44 -0.49
N LEU A 148 -12.77 9.23 -1.51
CA LEU A 148 -12.58 10.67 -1.38
C LEU A 148 -13.84 11.39 -1.83
N PHE A 149 -14.18 12.48 -1.15
CA PHE A 149 -15.21 13.43 -1.57
C PHE A 149 -14.62 14.82 -1.55
N GLU A 150 -15.11 15.68 -2.43
CA GLU A 150 -14.70 17.07 -2.50
C GLU A 150 -15.74 17.94 -1.76
N GLU A 151 -15.27 18.75 -0.82
CA GLU A 151 -16.07 19.79 -0.15
C GLU A 151 -15.27 21.10 -0.21
N ASP A 152 -15.86 22.16 -0.74
CA ASP A 152 -15.23 23.49 -0.92
C ASP A 152 -13.87 23.50 -1.65
N GLY A 153 -13.64 22.53 -2.55
CA GLY A 153 -12.39 22.41 -3.32
C GLY A 153 -11.28 21.65 -2.59
N GLU A 154 -11.56 21.14 -1.39
CA GLU A 154 -10.68 20.27 -0.62
C GLU A 154 -11.20 18.83 -0.67
N PHE A 155 -10.29 17.88 -0.85
CA PHE A 155 -10.64 16.46 -0.85
C PHE A 155 -10.52 15.90 0.56
N PHE A 156 -11.63 15.39 1.06
CA PHE A 156 -11.70 14.73 2.35
C PHE A 156 -11.89 13.23 2.15
N MET A 157 -11.35 12.45 3.09
CA MET A 157 -11.55 11.01 3.09
C MET A 157 -12.86 10.68 3.81
N ASP A 158 -13.96 10.46 3.06
CA ASP A 158 -15.25 10.04 3.65
C ASP A 158 -15.11 8.59 4.07
N SER A 159 -15.35 8.34 5.36
CA SER A 159 -15.57 7.00 5.88
C SER A 159 -14.53 6.04 5.32
N VAL A 160 -13.27 6.31 5.66
CA VAL A 160 -12.02 5.71 5.16
C VAL A 160 -12.10 4.28 4.63
N ILE A 161 -13.00 3.47 5.15
CA ILE A 161 -13.21 2.09 4.73
C ILE A 161 -14.59 1.92 4.10
N PRO A 162 -14.69 1.82 2.76
CA PRO A 162 -15.96 1.52 2.11
C PRO A 162 -16.46 0.12 2.52
N PRO A 163 -17.77 -0.11 2.60
CA PRO A 163 -18.32 -1.41 2.98
C PRO A 163 -17.85 -2.58 2.09
N SER A 164 -17.51 -2.30 0.83
CA SER A 164 -16.93 -3.26 -0.12
C SER A 164 -15.57 -3.80 0.34
N MET A 165 -14.71 -2.95 0.92
CA MET A 165 -13.42 -3.35 1.48
C MET A 165 -13.59 -4.39 2.60
N LEU A 166 -14.65 -4.28 3.41
CA LEU A 166 -14.89 -5.18 4.55
C LEU A 166 -15.37 -6.59 4.17
N ARG A 167 -15.87 -6.78 2.94
CA ARG A 167 -16.44 -8.05 2.48
C ARG A 167 -15.37 -9.03 1.99
N LYS A 168 -14.32 -8.53 1.34
CA LYS A 168 -13.27 -9.33 0.72
C LYS A 168 -12.03 -9.39 1.62
N GLY A 169 -11.21 -10.43 1.45
CA GLY A 169 -9.87 -10.44 2.02
C GLY A 169 -9.02 -9.40 1.29
N GLN A 170 -8.31 -8.56 2.03
CA GLN A 170 -7.55 -7.44 1.49
C GLN A 170 -6.16 -7.39 2.11
N THR A 171 -5.23 -6.84 1.35
CA THR A 171 -3.86 -6.68 1.80
C THR A 171 -3.42 -5.23 1.63
N PHE A 172 -2.68 -4.72 2.61
CA PHE A 172 -2.02 -3.41 2.55
C PHE A 172 -0.56 -3.59 2.94
N LEU A 173 0.35 -3.13 2.10
CA LEU A 173 1.78 -3.08 2.37
C LEU A 173 2.19 -1.61 2.47
N CYS A 174 2.83 -1.24 3.55
CA CYS A 174 3.44 0.08 3.70
C CYS A 174 4.95 -0.05 3.70
N LEU A 175 5.61 0.80 2.92
CA LEU A 175 7.07 0.90 2.83
C LEU A 175 7.50 2.34 3.14
N SER A 176 8.30 2.52 4.19
CA SER A 176 8.98 3.79 4.46
C SER A 176 10.21 3.88 3.55
N PHE A 177 10.42 5.00 2.87
CA PHE A 177 11.57 5.19 1.99
C PHE A 177 12.25 6.54 2.20
N LEU A 178 13.49 6.65 1.74
CA LEU A 178 14.27 7.89 1.78
C LEU A 178 14.25 8.57 0.41
N GLU A 179 14.45 9.89 0.40
CA GLU A 179 14.38 10.73 -0.81
C GLU A 179 15.14 10.20 -2.03
N HIS A 180 16.29 9.53 -1.85
CA HIS A 180 17.06 8.99 -2.98
C HIS A 180 16.34 7.91 -3.79
N GLU A 181 15.25 7.34 -3.27
CA GLU A 181 14.42 6.36 -3.96
C GLU A 181 13.24 6.98 -4.73
N LEU A 182 13.02 8.29 -4.60
CA LEU A 182 11.97 8.99 -5.35
C LEU A 182 12.10 8.83 -6.87
N PRO A 183 13.28 8.93 -7.50
CA PRO A 183 13.39 8.72 -8.94
C PRO A 183 12.90 7.33 -9.39
N LYS A 184 13.13 6.29 -8.57
CA LYS A 184 12.61 4.93 -8.85
C LYS A 184 11.10 4.87 -8.65
N MET A 185 10.56 5.51 -7.61
CA MET A 185 9.11 5.61 -7.40
C MET A 185 8.41 6.24 -8.62
N VAL A 186 8.96 7.33 -9.11
CA VAL A 186 8.47 8.04 -10.29
C VAL A 186 8.48 7.14 -11.53
N GLU A 187 9.57 6.39 -11.73
CA GLU A 187 9.67 5.45 -12.85
C GLU A 187 8.67 4.30 -12.73
N ILE A 188 8.45 3.78 -11.52
CA ILE A 188 7.43 2.77 -11.24
C ILE A 188 6.05 3.29 -11.66
N LEU A 189 5.65 4.49 -11.20
CA LEU A 189 4.35 5.08 -11.54
C LEU A 189 4.21 5.39 -13.04
N ARG A 190 5.28 5.87 -13.70
CA ARG A 190 5.28 6.10 -15.15
C ARG A 190 5.15 4.80 -15.96
N THR A 191 5.74 3.72 -15.48
CA THR A 191 5.70 2.41 -16.15
C THR A 191 4.34 1.74 -15.97
N THR A 192 3.78 1.78 -14.76
CA THR A 192 2.49 1.13 -14.46
C THR A 192 1.29 1.98 -14.87
N LYS A 193 1.47 3.29 -15.08
CA LYS A 193 0.43 4.26 -15.49
C LYS A 193 -0.88 4.07 -14.72
N PRO A 194 -0.86 4.07 -13.38
CA PRO A 194 -2.10 3.90 -12.63
C PRO A 194 -2.96 5.16 -12.78
N ALA A 195 -4.28 5.00 -12.69
CA ALA A 195 -5.14 6.18 -12.72
C ALA A 195 -5.01 6.93 -11.39
N ILE A 196 -4.58 8.19 -11.45
CA ILE A 196 -4.54 9.09 -10.29
C ILE A 196 -5.98 9.49 -9.96
N VAL A 197 -6.31 9.43 -8.66
CA VAL A 197 -7.63 9.80 -8.11
C VAL A 197 -7.57 11.14 -7.40
N TYR A 198 -6.43 11.44 -6.79
CA TYR A 198 -6.18 12.71 -6.12
C TYR A 198 -4.68 12.92 -6.00
N SER A 199 -4.27 14.18 -6.09
CA SER A 199 -2.88 14.58 -5.95
C SER A 199 -2.77 15.97 -5.32
N HIS A 200 -1.91 16.10 -4.33
CA HIS A 200 -1.37 17.38 -3.85
C HIS A 200 0.11 17.46 -4.19
N VAL A 201 0.56 18.61 -4.68
CA VAL A 201 1.97 18.91 -4.93
C VAL A 201 2.20 20.33 -4.46
N GLY A 202 2.94 20.50 -3.37
CA GLY A 202 3.31 21.81 -2.83
C GLY A 202 4.37 22.53 -3.67
N ASP A 203 4.46 23.84 -3.49
CA ASP A 203 5.31 24.74 -4.28
C ASP A 203 6.82 24.44 -4.14
N SER A 204 7.28 23.92 -3.00
CA SER A 204 8.69 23.54 -2.81
C SER A 204 9.08 22.22 -3.48
N VAL A 205 8.10 21.47 -3.99
CA VAL A 205 8.27 20.17 -4.66
C VAL A 205 7.68 20.17 -6.08
N GLU A 206 7.71 21.34 -6.74
CA GLU A 206 7.17 21.57 -8.08
C GLU A 206 7.76 20.64 -9.17
N GLU A 207 8.95 20.08 -8.97
CA GLU A 207 9.52 19.09 -9.89
C GLU A 207 8.66 17.83 -10.02
N PHE A 208 7.75 17.58 -9.07
CA PHE A 208 6.79 16.48 -9.06
C PHE A 208 5.41 16.87 -9.61
N LEU A 209 5.25 18.06 -10.22
CA LEU A 209 3.97 18.49 -10.80
C LEU A 209 3.42 17.52 -11.85
N PHE A 210 4.26 16.73 -12.52
CA PHE A 210 3.82 15.70 -13.46
C PHE A 210 3.04 14.54 -12.80
N LEU A 211 3.11 14.43 -11.46
CA LEU A 211 2.30 13.49 -10.68
C LEU A 211 0.87 13.99 -10.43
N LYS A 212 0.56 15.23 -10.85
CA LYS A 212 -0.81 15.73 -10.79
C LYS A 212 -1.74 14.88 -11.65
N GLU A 213 -2.98 14.82 -11.20
CA GLU A 213 -4.05 14.14 -11.91
C GLU A 213 -4.10 14.55 -13.40
N GLY A 214 -4.16 13.55 -14.28
CA GLY A 214 -4.14 13.72 -15.73
C GLY A 214 -2.74 13.83 -16.37
N SER A 215 -1.68 14.14 -15.61
CA SER A 215 -0.34 14.39 -16.17
C SER A 215 0.53 13.12 -16.36
N ILE A 216 0.27 12.04 -15.62
CA ILE A 216 1.06 10.78 -15.71
C ILE A 216 0.87 10.04 -17.06
N GLY A 217 -0.12 10.41 -17.87
CA GLY A 217 -0.42 9.76 -19.15
C GLY A 217 0.09 10.47 -20.41
N GLU A 218 0.57 11.71 -20.33
CA GLU A 218 0.88 12.51 -21.54
C GLU A 218 2.29 12.26 -22.11
N GLU A 219 3.24 11.74 -21.33
CA GLU A 219 4.58 11.42 -21.84
C GLU A 219 4.62 10.04 -22.51
N ASN A 220 4.77 10.04 -23.85
CA ASN A 220 5.18 8.89 -24.67
C ASN A 220 6.66 8.51 -24.43
N ARG A 221 7.06 8.29 -23.18
CA ARG A 221 8.33 7.61 -22.90
C ARG A 221 8.09 6.11 -23.04
N GLU A 222 8.83 5.47 -23.95
CA GLU A 222 8.99 4.01 -23.95
C GLU A 222 9.58 3.61 -22.60
N THR A 223 8.74 3.15 -21.69
CA THR A 223 9.16 2.56 -20.41
C THR A 223 9.30 1.06 -20.60
N SER A 224 10.38 0.50 -20.06
CA SER A 224 10.68 -0.93 -20.20
C SER A 224 9.74 -1.75 -19.31
N SER A 225 8.62 -2.17 -19.87
CA SER A 225 7.73 -3.17 -19.26
C SER A 225 8.44 -4.53 -19.16
N GLY A 226 8.04 -5.37 -18.19
CA GLY A 226 8.73 -6.64 -17.93
C GLY A 226 10.11 -6.46 -17.29
N THR A 227 10.27 -5.40 -16.48
CA THR A 227 11.51 -5.12 -15.73
C THR A 227 11.28 -5.16 -14.22
N VAL A 228 12.37 -5.38 -13.48
CA VAL A 228 12.36 -5.41 -12.02
C VAL A 228 13.04 -4.14 -11.51
N SER A 229 12.31 -3.34 -10.74
CA SER A 229 12.87 -2.21 -10.01
C SER A 229 13.23 -2.63 -8.60
N ARG A 230 14.50 -2.49 -8.22
CA ARG A 230 14.97 -2.75 -6.85
C ARG A 230 14.78 -1.51 -5.99
N PHE A 231 13.74 -1.53 -5.16
CA PHE A 231 13.34 -0.43 -4.31
C PHE A 231 13.88 -0.61 -2.89
N GLN A 232 14.70 0.34 -2.43
CA GLN A 232 15.30 0.28 -1.09
C GLN A 232 14.40 0.99 -0.07
N ILE A 233 14.11 0.34 1.04
CA ILE A 233 13.33 0.95 2.13
C ILE A 233 14.25 1.56 3.20
N ALA A 234 13.65 2.27 4.15
CA ALA A 234 14.37 3.13 5.10
C ALA A 234 15.37 2.39 6.01
N ASP A 235 15.20 1.09 6.25
CA ASP A 235 16.18 0.27 6.99
C ASP A 235 17.30 -0.31 6.11
N GLY A 236 17.28 -0.05 4.81
CA GLY A 236 18.24 -0.58 3.84
C GLY A 236 17.83 -1.91 3.19
N SER A 237 16.73 -2.53 3.60
CA SER A 237 16.18 -3.71 2.92
C SER A 237 15.72 -3.35 1.51
N VAL A 238 15.74 -4.33 0.60
CA VAL A 238 15.39 -4.14 -0.81
C VAL A 238 14.17 -4.97 -1.15
N PHE A 239 13.21 -4.35 -1.83
CA PHE A 239 12.02 -4.98 -2.40
C PHE A 239 12.16 -5.01 -3.92
N ASP A 240 11.93 -6.19 -4.52
CA ASP A 240 11.83 -6.33 -5.96
C ASP A 240 10.40 -5.96 -6.42
N VAL A 241 10.30 -4.91 -7.23
CA VAL A 241 9.05 -4.42 -7.82
C VAL A 241 8.99 -4.85 -9.27
N PHE A 242 8.09 -5.80 -9.58
CA PHE A 242 7.89 -6.31 -10.93
C PHE A 242 6.95 -5.40 -11.71
N LEU A 243 7.46 -4.79 -12.78
CA LEU A 243 6.74 -3.79 -13.55
C LEU A 243 6.13 -4.39 -14.82
N LYS A 244 4.82 -4.16 -14.97
CA LYS A 244 4.06 -4.52 -16.17
C LYS A 244 3.22 -3.31 -16.60
N SER A 245 3.40 -2.86 -17.82
CA SER A 245 2.58 -1.83 -18.47
C SER A 245 1.27 -2.41 -19.00
N GLY A 246 0.24 -1.57 -19.14
CA GLY A 246 -1.11 -1.97 -19.57
C GLY A 246 -1.17 -2.64 -20.96
N GLY A 247 -0.21 -2.34 -21.85
CA GLY A 247 -0.14 -2.94 -23.20
C GLY A 247 0.31 -4.41 -23.22
N GLU A 248 0.94 -4.88 -22.14
CA GLU A 248 1.52 -6.24 -22.10
C GLU A 248 0.50 -7.33 -21.80
N ARG A 249 0.54 -8.41 -22.58
CA ARG A 249 -0.39 -9.54 -22.47
C ARG A 249 0.30 -10.82 -22.03
N PHE A 250 0.96 -10.78 -20.87
CA PHE A 250 1.52 -11.98 -20.21
C PHE A 250 1.08 -12.10 -18.75
N ASP A 251 1.11 -13.33 -18.23
CA ASP A 251 0.92 -13.60 -16.80
C ASP A 251 2.20 -13.28 -16.05
N VAL A 252 2.12 -12.28 -15.16
CA VAL A 252 3.28 -11.77 -14.40
C VAL A 252 3.91 -12.82 -13.50
N TYR A 253 3.16 -13.77 -12.98
CA TYR A 253 3.71 -14.77 -12.06
C TYR A 253 4.48 -15.83 -12.83
N SER A 254 3.89 -16.43 -13.86
CA SER A 254 4.51 -17.54 -14.59
C SER A 254 5.58 -17.10 -15.59
N ASN A 255 5.43 -15.92 -16.19
CA ASN A 255 6.37 -15.43 -17.20
C ASN A 255 7.47 -14.54 -16.62
N PHE A 256 7.30 -14.06 -15.38
CA PHE A 256 8.23 -13.07 -14.84
C PHE A 256 8.72 -13.37 -13.44
N VAL A 257 7.82 -13.45 -12.44
CA VAL A 257 8.22 -13.64 -11.04
C VAL A 257 8.85 -15.02 -10.79
N ALA A 258 8.19 -16.10 -11.20
CA ALA A 258 8.69 -17.46 -10.97
C ALA A 258 10.03 -17.73 -11.68
N PRO A 259 10.20 -17.34 -12.96
CA PRO A 259 11.50 -17.41 -13.62
C PRO A 259 12.60 -16.57 -12.95
N PHE A 260 12.28 -15.37 -12.48
CA PHE A 260 13.25 -14.48 -11.83
C PHE A 260 13.84 -15.08 -10.54
N TYR A 261 12.99 -15.73 -9.72
CA TYR A 261 13.41 -16.35 -8.46
C TYR A 261 13.83 -17.82 -8.60
N GLU A 262 13.73 -18.37 -9.81
CA GLU A 262 14.00 -19.77 -10.08
C GLU A 262 13.22 -20.73 -9.15
N THR A 263 11.94 -20.42 -8.89
CA THR A 263 11.12 -21.18 -7.94
C THR A 263 9.68 -21.34 -8.39
N ASP A 264 9.08 -22.46 -7.99
CA ASP A 264 7.64 -22.62 -8.02
C ASP A 264 6.97 -21.57 -7.11
N LEU A 265 5.81 -21.07 -7.53
CA LEU A 265 5.01 -20.10 -6.79
C LEU A 265 3.64 -20.65 -6.43
N VAL A 266 3.19 -20.24 -5.26
CA VAL A 266 1.81 -20.42 -4.80
C VAL A 266 1.21 -19.03 -4.67
N VAL A 267 0.20 -18.74 -5.50
CA VAL A 267 -0.34 -17.38 -5.66
C VAL A 267 -1.83 -17.35 -5.34
N GLN A 268 -2.29 -16.27 -4.73
CA GLN A 268 -3.71 -15.98 -4.58
C GLN A 268 -4.07 -14.95 -5.64
N SER A 269 -4.76 -15.37 -6.70
CA SER A 269 -5.25 -14.45 -7.73
C SER A 269 -6.75 -14.20 -7.54
N SER A 270 -7.21 -13.00 -7.86
CA SER A 270 -8.64 -12.77 -8.10
C SER A 270 -9.05 -13.67 -9.27
N VAL A 271 -9.97 -14.62 -9.05
CA VAL A 271 -10.61 -15.32 -10.15
C VAL A 271 -11.50 -14.30 -10.83
N LEU A 272 -11.07 -13.81 -12.00
CA LEU A 272 -11.93 -12.99 -12.85
C LEU A 272 -13.23 -13.78 -13.10
N GLN A 273 -14.37 -13.11 -12.92
CA GLN A 273 -15.68 -13.73 -13.10
C GLN A 273 -15.77 -14.39 -14.49
N PRO A 274 -16.47 -15.52 -14.64
CA PRO A 274 -16.48 -16.29 -15.89
C PRO A 274 -17.00 -15.52 -17.11
N GLU A 275 -17.78 -14.46 -16.88
CA GLU A 275 -18.51 -13.75 -17.93
C GLU A 275 -17.65 -12.75 -18.73
N PHE A 276 -16.38 -12.50 -18.34
CA PHE A 276 -15.51 -11.52 -19.01
C PHE A 276 -14.18 -12.09 -19.54
N VAL A 277 -14.05 -13.43 -19.61
CA VAL A 277 -12.74 -14.07 -19.76
C VAL A 277 -12.79 -15.21 -20.77
N ASP A 278 -12.76 -14.86 -22.05
CA ASP A 278 -12.32 -15.82 -23.07
C ASP A 278 -10.78 -15.90 -23.17
N ASN A 279 -10.00 -14.98 -22.56
CA ASN A 279 -8.54 -14.94 -22.78
C ASN A 279 -7.63 -14.57 -21.60
N VAL A 280 -8.13 -14.46 -20.35
CA VAL A 280 -7.29 -14.16 -19.17
C VAL A 280 -7.69 -15.03 -17.98
N LYS A 281 -7.76 -16.35 -18.17
CA LYS A 281 -7.50 -17.23 -17.05
C LYS A 281 -6.03 -17.03 -16.68
N LEU A 282 -5.65 -17.10 -15.39
CA LEU A 282 -4.30 -17.64 -15.08
C LEU A 282 -4.20 -18.85 -15.99
N SER A 283 -3.29 -18.83 -16.97
CA SER A 283 -3.27 -19.90 -17.95
C SER A 283 -3.26 -21.19 -17.14
N MET A 284 -4.35 -21.96 -17.22
CA MET A 284 -4.39 -23.28 -16.59
C MET A 284 -3.37 -24.21 -17.28
N ASP A 285 -2.72 -23.69 -18.33
CA ASP A 285 -1.54 -24.21 -19.01
C ASP A 285 -0.22 -23.77 -18.35
N GLY A 286 -0.25 -23.23 -17.12
CA GLY A 286 0.92 -23.01 -16.24
C GLY A 286 1.71 -24.29 -15.87
N CYS A 287 1.49 -25.37 -16.61
CA CYS A 287 2.30 -26.58 -16.63
C CYS A 287 3.43 -26.54 -17.69
N GLU A 288 3.46 -25.56 -18.60
CA GLU A 288 4.45 -25.51 -19.70
C GLU A 288 5.71 -24.66 -19.43
N GLY A 289 5.88 -24.13 -18.21
CA GLY A 289 7.10 -23.43 -17.79
C GLY A 289 8.05 -24.31 -16.96
N GLN A 290 9.32 -23.90 -16.84
CA GLN A 290 10.29 -24.55 -15.93
C GLN A 290 9.82 -24.53 -14.47
N TYR A 291 9.08 -23.49 -14.09
CA TYR A 291 8.56 -23.27 -12.74
C TYR A 291 7.04 -23.29 -12.74
N LYS A 292 6.44 -23.90 -11.72
CA LYS A 292 5.00 -24.06 -11.58
C LYS A 292 4.40 -22.91 -10.80
N VAL A 293 3.31 -22.35 -11.31
CA VAL A 293 2.50 -21.37 -10.59
C VAL A 293 1.16 -21.99 -10.24
N THR A 294 0.90 -22.16 -8.95
CA THR A 294 -0.31 -22.82 -8.43
C THR A 294 -1.23 -21.80 -7.77
N ASN A 295 -2.51 -21.80 -8.15
CA ASN A 295 -3.50 -20.93 -7.52
C ASN A 295 -3.97 -21.50 -6.17
N VAL A 296 -4.09 -20.66 -5.16
CA VAL A 296 -4.68 -21.02 -3.87
C VAL A 296 -6.18 -20.80 -3.89
N THR A 297 -6.91 -21.90 -3.83
CA THR A 297 -8.39 -21.91 -3.81
C THR A 297 -8.96 -21.70 -2.41
N THR A 298 -8.18 -22.01 -1.37
CA THR A 298 -8.56 -21.81 0.04
C THR A 298 -7.33 -21.47 0.87
N THR A 299 -7.41 -20.43 1.70
CA THR A 299 -6.34 -20.11 2.66
C THR A 299 -6.83 -20.39 4.08
N ALA A 300 -6.11 -21.22 4.82
CA ALA A 300 -6.35 -21.36 6.25
C ALA A 300 -5.81 -20.12 6.99
N VAL A 301 -6.57 -19.64 7.98
CA VAL A 301 -6.16 -18.52 8.86
C VAL A 301 -4.83 -18.82 9.57
N SER A 302 -4.48 -20.10 9.75
CA SER A 302 -3.23 -20.56 10.36
C SER A 302 -2.01 -20.60 9.43
N SER A 303 -2.19 -20.43 8.12
CA SER A 303 -1.10 -20.43 7.14
C SER A 303 -0.67 -18.99 6.79
N LEU A 304 0.31 -18.49 7.54
CA LEU A 304 1.05 -17.27 7.24
C LEU A 304 2.24 -17.64 6.36
N ILE A 305 2.01 -17.70 5.05
CA ILE A 305 3.09 -17.82 4.05
C ILE A 305 3.19 -16.46 3.37
N PHE A 306 4.41 -15.97 3.19
CA PHE A 306 4.73 -14.68 2.55
C PHE A 306 4.21 -14.66 1.11
N TRP A 307 3.54 -13.57 0.73
CA TRP A 307 2.94 -13.39 -0.59
C TRP A 307 3.72 -12.37 -1.40
N ILE A 308 3.83 -12.64 -2.69
CA ILE A 308 4.31 -11.70 -3.71
C ILE A 308 3.12 -10.81 -4.08
N PHE A 309 3.26 -9.51 -3.91
CA PHE A 309 2.24 -8.53 -4.28
C PHE A 309 2.28 -8.32 -5.77
N VAL A 310 1.25 -8.78 -6.49
CA VAL A 310 0.98 -8.24 -7.82
C VAL A 310 -0.49 -7.89 -7.93
N THR A 311 -0.76 -6.60 -8.07
CA THR A 311 -2.05 -6.09 -8.54
C THR A 311 -2.11 -6.35 -10.04
N SER A 312 -2.88 -7.37 -10.43
CA SER A 312 -3.09 -7.80 -11.82
C SER A 312 -4.13 -6.97 -12.53
#